data_AF-A0A239CRM2-F1
#
_entry.id   AF-A0A239CRM2-F1
#
_cell.length_a   1.000
_cell.length_b   1.000
_cell.length_c   1.000
_cell.angle_alpha   90.00
_cell.angle_beta   90.00
_cell.angle_gamma   90.00
#
_symmetry.space_group_name_H-M   'P 1'
#
loop_
_entity.id
_entity.type
_entity.pdbx_description
1 polymer ?
#
loop_
_entity_poly.entity_id
_entity_poly.type
_entity_poly.pdbx_seq_one_letter_code
_entity_poly.pdbx_strand_id
1 'polypeptide(L)'
;MSEKVNRMDIKEFREMGLLAELNRAFLHPLGLALEVCIEDDGTEKLGGIQDYRDDPEGMLYSKEYFPADKIKKAQDFIAGKHKQRWEALGFIYQDVDNPE
;
A
#
# COMPACT_ATOMS: atom_id res chain seq x y z
N MET A 1 22.21 -15.24 -13.90
CA MET A 1 22.13 -13.79 -14.15
C MET A 1 20.88 -13.31 -13.43
N SER A 2 20.98 -12.40 -12.46
CA SER A 2 19.75 -11.86 -11.85
C SER A 2 19.07 -10.99 -12.90
N GLU A 3 17.87 -11.37 -13.34
CA GLU A 3 17.04 -10.49 -14.16
C GLU A 3 16.87 -9.16 -13.43
N LYS A 4 17.04 -8.05 -14.16
CA LYS A 4 16.90 -6.72 -13.60
C LYS A 4 15.43 -6.52 -13.22
N VAL A 5 15.13 -6.60 -11.92
CA VAL A 5 13.78 -6.41 -11.40
C VAL A 5 13.30 -5.01 -11.76
N ASN A 6 12.15 -4.92 -12.43
CA ASN A 6 11.47 -3.65 -12.69
C ASN A 6 10.84 -3.15 -11.38
N ARG A 7 11.21 -1.93 -10.94
CA ARG A 7 10.74 -1.33 -9.69
C ARG A 7 9.95 -0.07 -9.99
N MET A 8 8.82 0.10 -9.32
CA MET A 8 8.07 1.36 -9.30
C MET A 8 8.84 2.40 -8.48
N ASP A 9 8.72 3.67 -8.86
CA ASP A 9 9.26 4.79 -8.11
C ASP A 9 8.47 5.03 -6.80
N ILE A 10 9.15 5.35 -5.70
CA ILE A 10 8.51 5.49 -4.38
C ILE A 10 7.57 6.70 -4.33
N LYS A 11 7.93 7.79 -5.01
CA LYS A 11 7.07 8.97 -5.11
C LYS A 11 5.82 8.66 -5.90
N GLU A 12 5.94 7.94 -7.01
CA GLU A 12 4.78 7.45 -7.77
C GLU A 12 3.86 6.59 -6.88
N PHE A 13 4.41 5.62 -6.15
CA PHE A 13 3.65 4.76 -5.23
C PHE A 13 2.87 5.58 -4.17
N ARG A 14 3.51 6.60 -3.58
CA ARG A 14 2.89 7.51 -2.60
C ARG A 14 1.81 8.41 -3.23
N GLU A 15 2.06 8.95 -4.42
CA GLU A 15 1.17 9.90 -5.12
C GLU A 15 -0.02 9.23 -5.83
N MET A 16 0.09 7.95 -6.15
CA MET A 16 -1.04 7.12 -6.55
C MET A 16 -1.98 6.80 -5.38
N GLY A 17 -1.53 7.03 -4.14
CA GLY A 17 -2.28 6.74 -2.92
C GLY A 17 -2.19 5.28 -2.45
N LEU A 18 -1.39 4.46 -3.11
CA LEU A 18 -1.24 3.04 -2.79
C LEU A 18 -0.65 2.84 -1.39
N LEU A 19 0.33 3.67 -0.99
CA LEU A 19 0.84 3.66 0.39
C LEU A 19 -0.27 3.92 1.41
N ALA A 20 -1.09 4.95 1.16
CA ALA A 20 -2.15 5.34 2.09
C ALA A 20 -3.24 4.26 2.20
N GLU A 21 -3.61 3.63 1.08
CA GLU A 21 -4.61 2.56 1.09
C GLU A 21 -4.05 1.25 1.66
N LEU A 22 -2.80 0.88 1.38
CA LEU A 22 -2.12 -0.25 2.03
C LEU A 22 -2.12 -0.07 3.55
N ASN A 23 -1.73 1.12 4.01
CA ASN A 23 -1.74 1.46 5.41
C ASN A 23 -3.16 1.39 5.98
N ARG A 24 -4.12 2.11 5.42
CA ARG A 24 -5.51 2.15 5.92
C ARG A 24 -6.20 0.79 5.93
N ALA A 25 -6.08 0.01 4.85
CA ALA A 25 -6.88 -1.19 4.63
C ALA A 25 -6.26 -2.45 5.22
N PHE A 26 -4.93 -2.51 5.34
CA PHE A 26 -4.23 -3.72 5.76
C PHE A 26 -3.38 -3.52 7.02
N LEU A 27 -2.48 -2.53 7.05
CA LEU A 27 -1.49 -2.43 8.14
C LEU A 27 -2.06 -1.76 9.40
N HIS A 28 -2.81 -0.67 9.26
CA HIS A 28 -3.36 0.10 10.36
C HIS A 28 -4.26 -0.71 11.31
N PRO A 29 -5.17 -1.59 10.82
CA PRO A 29 -5.94 -2.49 11.69
C PRO A 29 -5.08 -3.46 12.51
N LEU A 30 -3.83 -3.69 12.10
CA LEU A 30 -2.88 -4.55 12.78
C LEU A 30 -1.92 -3.76 13.68
N GLY A 31 -2.12 -2.44 13.84
CA GLY A 31 -1.19 -1.56 14.57
C GLY A 31 0.14 -1.35 13.84
N LEU A 32 0.16 -1.45 12.51
CA LEU A 32 1.37 -1.29 11.70
C LEU A 32 1.20 -0.16 10.68
N ALA A 33 2.30 0.43 10.22
CA ALA A 33 2.29 1.31 9.06
C ALA A 33 3.61 1.24 8.28
N LEU A 34 3.54 1.16 6.95
CA LEU A 34 4.69 1.39 6.08
C LEU A 34 4.94 2.90 5.97
N GLU A 35 6.17 3.33 6.15
CA GLU A 35 6.56 4.73 6.02
C GLU A 35 7.41 5.01 4.78
N VAL A 36 7.29 6.23 4.26
CA VAL A 36 8.17 6.79 3.25
C VAL A 36 8.91 7.97 3.87
N CYS A 37 10.24 7.92 3.84
CA CYS A 37 11.10 9.04 4.20
C CYS A 37 11.34 9.89 2.95
N ILE A 38 11.21 11.20 3.11
CA ILE A 38 11.60 12.19 2.10
C ILE A 38 12.84 12.87 2.62
N GLU A 39 13.95 12.71 1.91
CA GLU A 39 15.23 13.34 2.24
C GLU A 39 15.20 14.84 1.89
N ASP A 40 16.19 15.60 2.37
CA ASP A 40 16.30 17.04 2.14
C ASP A 40 16.39 17.42 0.64
N ASP A 41 16.90 16.52 -0.19
CA ASP A 41 16.99 16.70 -1.65
C ASP A 41 15.71 16.31 -2.41
N GLY A 42 14.67 15.88 -1.69
CA GLY A 42 13.40 15.41 -2.23
C GLY A 42 13.39 13.95 -2.67
N THR A 43 14.48 13.20 -2.46
CA THR A 43 14.52 11.75 -2.70
C THR A 43 13.58 11.03 -1.75
N GLU A 44 12.76 10.11 -2.27
CA GLU A 44 11.85 9.31 -1.47
C GLU A 44 12.34 7.86 -1.36
N LYS A 45 12.32 7.32 -0.14
CA LYS A 45 12.67 5.92 0.14
C LYS A 45 11.70 5.31 1.15
N LEU A 46 11.55 3.99 1.14
CA LEU A 46 10.86 3.30 2.24
C LEU A 46 11.68 3.43 3.52
N GLY A 47 11.06 3.88 4.61
CA GLY A 47 11.73 4.04 5.90
C GLY A 47 11.64 2.80 6.79
N GLY A 48 10.60 2.00 6.63
CA GLY A 48 10.38 0.77 7.41
C GLY A 48 8.92 0.57 7.77
N ILE A 49 8.68 -0.33 8.72
CA ILE A 49 7.36 -0.57 9.31
C ILE A 49 7.36 0.04 10.72
N GLN A 50 6.45 0.96 10.97
CA GLN A 50 6.14 1.43 12.32
C GLN A 50 5.31 0.37 13.05
N ASP A 51 5.62 0.15 14.32
CA ASP A 51 5.03 -0.91 15.16
C ASP A 51 4.35 -0.30 16.39
N TYR A 52 3.02 -0.27 16.35
CA TYR A 52 2.14 0.18 17.41
C TYR A 52 1.17 -0.94 17.82
N ARG A 53 1.61 -2.21 17.76
CA ARG A 53 0.76 -3.35 18.14
C ARG A 53 0.35 -3.34 19.62
N ASP A 54 1.06 -2.60 20.46
CA ASP A 54 0.71 -2.38 21.86
C ASP A 54 -0.43 -1.35 22.03
N ASP A 55 -0.79 -0.60 20.98
CA ASP A 55 -1.94 0.30 20.97
C ASP A 55 -3.23 -0.48 20.66
N PRO A 56 -4.23 -0.49 21.57
CA PRO A 56 -5.44 -1.27 21.39
C PRO A 56 -6.32 -0.82 20.21
N GLU A 57 -6.18 0.43 19.73
CA GLU A 57 -6.93 0.94 18.57
C GLU A 57 -6.17 0.77 17.25
N GLY A 58 -4.92 0.29 17.31
CA GLY A 58 -4.01 0.20 16.17
C GLY A 58 -3.56 1.59 15.71
N MET A 59 -3.58 1.83 14.40
CA MET A 59 -3.24 3.14 13.83
C MET A 59 -4.41 3.75 13.07
N LEU A 60 -4.65 5.05 13.27
CA LEU A 60 -5.66 5.79 12.54
C LEU A 60 -5.06 7.06 11.93
N TYR A 61 -5.51 7.40 10.73
CA TYR A 61 -5.33 8.75 10.24
C TYR A 61 -6.18 9.69 11.07
N SER A 62 -5.58 10.79 11.54
CA SER A 62 -6.38 11.87 12.12
C SER A 62 -7.35 12.42 11.07
N LYS A 63 -8.46 13.00 11.53
CA LYS A 63 -9.46 13.61 10.65
C LYS A 63 -8.88 14.73 9.77
N GLU A 64 -7.93 15.49 10.30
CA GLU A 64 -7.27 16.60 9.59
C GLU A 64 -6.32 16.11 8.49
N TYR A 65 -5.67 14.96 8.71
CA TYR A 65 -4.68 14.41 7.78
C TYR A 65 -5.17 13.19 6.99
N PHE A 66 -6.49 12.94 6.97
CA PHE A 66 -7.05 11.80 6.24
C PHE A 66 -6.95 12.02 4.72
N PRO A 67 -6.16 11.22 3.98
CA PRO A 67 -5.85 11.48 2.57
C PRO A 67 -6.93 10.94 1.62
N ALA A 68 -8.17 11.41 1.76
CA ALA A 68 -9.35 10.85 1.09
C ALA A 68 -9.21 10.72 -0.43
N ASP A 69 -8.71 11.76 -1.11
CA ASP A 69 -8.61 11.76 -2.57
C ASP A 69 -7.56 10.76 -3.06
N LYS A 70 -6.46 10.59 -2.32
CA LYS A 70 -5.43 9.58 -2.62
C LYS A 70 -5.99 8.17 -2.43
N ILE A 71 -6.75 7.95 -1.36
CA ILE A 71 -7.39 6.66 -1.09
C ILE A 71 -8.37 6.29 -2.20
N LYS A 72 -9.26 7.21 -2.60
CA LYS A 72 -10.21 6.95 -3.70
C LYS A 72 -9.50 6.64 -5.02
N LYS A 73 -8.47 7.41 -5.36
CA LYS A 73 -7.63 7.16 -6.55
C LYS A 73 -6.98 5.77 -6.50
N ALA A 74 -6.46 5.36 -5.35
CA ALA A 74 -5.88 4.04 -5.17
C ALA A 74 -6.92 2.94 -5.34
N GLN A 75 -8.12 3.11 -4.77
CA GLN A 75 -9.23 2.15 -4.89
C GLN A 75 -9.67 1.96 -6.34
N ASP A 76 -9.77 3.03 -7.13
CA ASP A 76 -10.09 2.94 -8.56
C ASP A 76 -9.03 2.15 -9.33
N PHE A 77 -7.75 2.43 -9.06
CA PHE A 77 -6.64 1.69 -9.66
C PHE A 77 -6.66 0.20 -9.27
N ILE A 78 -6.85 -0.11 -8.00
CA ILE A 78 -6.94 -1.48 -7.46
C ILE A 78 -8.11 -2.22 -8.10
N ALA A 79 -9.28 -1.59 -8.21
CA ALA A 79 -10.45 -2.19 -8.85
C ALA A 79 -10.17 -2.55 -10.32
N GLY A 80 -9.49 -1.66 -11.06
CA GLY A 80 -9.05 -1.95 -12.42
C GLY A 80 -8.11 -3.15 -12.51
N LYS A 81 -7.14 -3.25 -11.60
CA LYS A 81 -6.20 -4.39 -11.53
C LYS A 81 -6.89 -5.69 -11.10
N HIS A 82 -7.82 -5.63 -10.15
CA HIS A 82 -8.63 -6.77 -9.73
C HIS A 82 -9.48 -7.31 -10.88
N LYS A 83 -10.13 -6.44 -11.64
CA LYS A 83 -10.88 -6.83 -12.84
C LYS A 83 -9.98 -7.54 -13.85
N GLN A 84 -8.84 -6.93 -14.20
CA GLN A 84 -7.88 -7.53 -15.13
C GLN A 84 -7.41 -8.92 -14.66
N ARG A 85 -7.10 -9.05 -13.37
CA ARG A 85 -6.61 -10.31 -12.80
C ARG A 85 -7.69 -11.39 -12.77
N TRP A 86 -8.92 -11.02 -12.42
CA TRP A 86 -10.07 -11.92 -12.47
C TRP A 86 -10.31 -12.44 -13.89
N GLU A 87 -10.30 -11.56 -14.90
CA GLU A 87 -10.48 -11.94 -16.30
C GLU A 87 -9.36 -12.87 -16.81
N ALA A 88 -8.13 -12.66 -16.34
CA ALA A 88 -6.97 -13.43 -16.78
C ALA A 88 -6.78 -14.76 -16.04
N LEU A 89 -7.07 -14.81 -14.73
CA LEU A 89 -6.71 -15.92 -13.83
C LEU A 89 -7.91 -16.54 -13.12
N GLY A 90 -9.09 -15.91 -13.16
CA GLY A 90 -10.28 -16.39 -12.43
C GLY A 90 -10.25 -16.13 -10.92
N PHE A 91 -9.23 -15.44 -10.40
CA PHE A 91 -9.12 -15.06 -8.99
C PHE A 91 -8.42 -13.70 -8.83
N ILE A 92 -8.61 -13.08 -7.66
CA ILE A 92 -7.91 -11.84 -7.28
C ILE A 92 -6.76 -12.18 -6.35
N TYR A 93 -7.07 -12.83 -5.22
CA TYR A 93 -6.10 -13.31 -4.25
C TYR A 93 -5.81 -14.79 -4.51
N GLN A 94 -4.53 -15.16 -4.40
CA GLN A 94 -4.15 -16.58 -4.45
C GLN A 94 -4.75 -17.32 -3.27
N ASP A 95 -5.24 -18.53 -3.54
CA ASP A 95 -5.74 -19.42 -2.50
C ASP A 95 -4.56 -19.95 -1.67
N VAL A 96 -4.64 -19.78 -0.35
CA VAL A 96 -3.59 -20.23 0.58
C VAL A 96 -3.55 -21.76 0.71
N ASP A 97 -4.67 -22.42 0.46
CA ASP A 97 -4.80 -23.88 0.49
C ASP A 97 -4.60 -24.52 -0.89
N ASN A 98 -4.56 -23.70 -1.95
CA ASN A 98 -4.31 -24.14 -3.32
C ASN A 98 -3.48 -23.10 -4.11
N PRO A 99 -2.17 -22.95 -3.80
CA PRO A 99 -1.31 -21.99 -4.46
C PRO A 99 -0.96 -22.48 -5.88
N GLU A 100 -1.71 -22.00 -6.88
CA GLU A 100 -1.34 -22.10 -8.30
C GLU A 100 -0.03 -21.37 -8.63
#